data_AF-A0A814DN41-F1
#
_entry.id   AF-A0A814DN41-F1
#
_cell.length_a   1.000
_cell.length_b   1.000
_cell.length_c   1.000
_cell.angle_alpha   90.00
_cell.angle_beta   90.00
_cell.angle_gamma   90.00
#
_symmetry.space_group_name_H-M   'P 1'
#
loop_
_entity.id
_entity.type
_entity.pdbx_description
1 polymer ?
#
loop_
_entity_poly.entity_id
_entity_poly.type
_entity_poly.pdbx_seq_one_letter_code
_entity_poly.pdbx_strand_id
1 'polypeptide(L)'
;MNVLFNNERDESVDYYAILGCDELSNKDQIQAEYRVRALQYHPDKNLDDPEAMDRFKQLQEAKEVLCNDVQRKAYDYWRNSHIAVPWKKWQSINERSQP
;
A
#
# COMPACT_ATOMS: atom_id res chain seq x y z
N MET A 1 -18.25 -11.62 16.45
CA MET A 1 -16.85 -12.10 16.40
C MET A 1 -16.62 -12.71 15.04
N ASN A 2 -15.89 -12.05 14.15
CA ASN A 2 -15.33 -12.68 12.96
C ASN A 2 -13.86 -12.24 12.87
N VAL A 3 -13.00 -13.03 13.50
CA VAL A 3 -11.55 -12.95 13.39
C VAL A 3 -11.17 -13.99 12.33
N LEU A 4 -11.27 -13.63 11.04
CA LEU A 4 -10.91 -14.53 9.95
C LEU A 4 -10.40 -13.74 8.74
N PHE A 5 -9.31 -12.99 8.88
CA PHE A 5 -8.40 -12.70 7.75
C PHE A 5 -7.01 -12.40 8.32
N ASN A 6 -6.37 -13.41 8.92
CA ASN A 6 -4.91 -13.37 9.10
C ASN A 6 -4.28 -13.54 7.73
N ASN A 7 -4.00 -12.43 7.05
CA ASN A 7 -3.06 -12.37 5.95
C ASN A 7 -1.66 -12.32 6.58
N GLU A 8 -1.02 -13.48 6.79
CA GLU A 8 0.32 -13.62 7.37
C GLU A 8 1.43 -13.17 6.40
N ARG A 9 1.20 -12.06 5.68
CA ARG A 9 2.25 -11.29 5.02
C ARG A 9 2.51 -10.05 5.83
N ASP A 10 3.79 -9.78 6.06
CA ASP A 10 4.28 -8.61 6.77
C ASP A 10 3.48 -7.36 6.38
N GLU A 11 2.65 -6.86 7.30
CA GLU A 11 1.77 -5.70 7.10
C GLU A 11 2.57 -4.46 6.68
N SER A 12 3.88 -4.43 6.92
CA SER A 12 4.76 -3.33 6.50
C SER A 12 5.13 -3.34 5.02
N VAL A 13 4.77 -4.39 4.26
CA VAL A 13 5.21 -4.57 2.86
C VAL A 13 4.05 -4.76 1.86
N ASP A 14 2.86 -5.15 2.30
CA ASP A 14 1.69 -5.33 1.41
C ASP A 14 0.82 -4.05 1.36
N TYR A 15 0.73 -3.41 0.20
CA TYR A 15 -0.06 -2.20 -0.01
C TYR A 15 -1.56 -2.42 0.18
N TYR A 16 -2.06 -3.63 -0.11
CA TYR A 16 -3.46 -3.98 0.18
C TYR A 16 -3.69 -4.03 1.70
N ALA A 17 -2.76 -4.61 2.46
CA ALA A 17 -2.83 -4.64 3.93
C ALA A 17 -2.68 -3.23 4.55
N ILE A 18 -1.77 -2.41 4.03
CA ILE A 18 -1.56 -1.02 4.44
C ILE A 18 -2.82 -0.17 4.23
N LEU A 19 -3.59 -0.42 3.17
CA LEU A 19 -4.89 0.24 2.96
C LEU A 19 -6.06 -0.49 3.62
N GLY A 20 -5.91 -1.76 4.01
CA GLY A 20 -6.98 -2.56 4.60
C GLY A 20 -8.00 -3.05 3.60
N CYS A 21 -7.59 -3.12 2.33
CA CYS A 21 -8.46 -3.52 1.24
C CYS A 21 -7.96 -4.85 0.67
N ASP A 22 -8.81 -5.50 -0.11
CA ASP A 22 -8.49 -6.75 -0.79
C ASP A 22 -8.02 -6.49 -2.23
N GLU A 23 -7.34 -7.46 -2.86
CA GLU A 23 -6.94 -7.40 -4.27
C GLU A 23 -8.14 -7.32 -5.24
N LEU A 24 -9.35 -7.68 -4.79
CA LEU A 24 -10.59 -7.49 -5.53
C LEU A 24 -11.19 -6.08 -5.40
N SER A 25 -10.61 -5.22 -4.55
CA SER A 25 -11.14 -3.88 -4.32
C SER A 25 -11.02 -3.00 -5.55
N ASN A 26 -12.09 -2.29 -5.88
CA ASN A 26 -12.08 -1.30 -6.95
C ASN A 26 -11.41 0.02 -6.49
N LYS A 27 -11.15 0.93 -7.44
CA LYS A 27 -10.47 2.21 -7.14
C LYS A 27 -11.24 3.07 -6.13
N ASP A 28 -12.56 3.08 -6.21
CA ASP A 28 -13.39 3.90 -5.31
C ASP A 28 -13.33 3.39 -3.88
N GLN A 29 -13.33 2.06 -3.70
CA GLN A 29 -13.13 1.40 -2.41
C GLN A 29 -11.73 1.70 -1.86
N ILE A 30 -10.69 1.55 -2.67
CA ILE A 30 -9.29 1.87 -2.30
C ILE A 30 -9.18 3.33 -1.83
N GLN A 31 -9.81 4.27 -2.54
CA GLN A 31 -9.82 5.68 -2.15
C GLN A 31 -10.66 5.95 -0.90
N ALA A 32 -11.75 5.22 -0.67
CA ALA A 32 -12.54 5.32 0.54
C ALA A 32 -11.74 4.85 1.76
N GLU A 33 -11.12 3.67 1.68
CA GLU A 33 -10.31 3.11 2.77
C GLU A 33 -9.09 3.99 3.08
N TYR A 34 -8.40 4.48 2.03
CA TYR A 34 -7.33 5.46 2.20
C TYR A 34 -7.78 6.68 2.99
N ARG A 35 -8.94 7.27 2.66
CA ARG A 35 -9.45 8.47 3.36
C ARG A 35 -9.71 8.20 4.84
N VAL A 36 -10.28 7.04 5.18
CA VAL A 36 -10.54 6.65 6.56
C VAL A 36 -9.22 6.54 7.35
N ARG A 37 -8.24 5.83 6.79
CA ARG A 37 -6.94 5.62 7.45
C ARG A 37 -6.08 6.89 7.49
N ALA A 38 -6.10 7.69 6.44
CA ALA A 38 -5.39 8.98 6.39
C ALA A 38 -5.90 9.94 7.46
N LEU A 39 -7.20 9.92 7.79
CA LEU A 39 -7.75 10.71 8.88
C LEU A 39 -7.34 10.18 10.26
N GLN A 40 -7.16 8.86 10.40
CA GLN A 40 -6.69 8.22 11.63
C GLN A 40 -5.21 8.55 11.90
N TYR A 41 -4.37 8.49 10.87
CA TYR A 41 -2.92 8.71 10.96
C TYR A 41 -2.49 10.12 10.53
N HIS A 42 -3.40 11.09 10.45
CA HIS A 42 -3.07 12.43 9.98
C HIS A 42 -2.01 13.07 10.89
N PRO A 43 -0.90 13.63 10.36
CA PRO A 43 0.19 14.17 11.17
C PRO A 43 -0.28 15.33 12.06
N ASP A 44 -1.18 16.20 11.59
CA ASP A 44 -1.70 17.31 12.40
C ASP A 44 -2.43 16.86 13.68
N LYS A 45 -3.00 15.65 13.69
CA LYS A 45 -3.71 15.10 14.85
C LYS A 45 -2.82 14.23 15.73
N ASN A 46 -1.68 13.79 15.21
CA ASN A 46 -0.76 12.84 15.82
C ASN A 46 0.67 13.43 15.84
N LEU A 47 0.80 14.67 16.32
CA LEU A 47 2.07 15.41 16.32
C LEU A 47 3.17 14.75 17.16
N ASP A 48 2.77 14.01 18.19
CA ASP A 48 3.68 13.33 19.13
C ASP A 48 4.04 11.90 18.69
N ASP A 49 3.44 11.41 17.60
CA ASP A 49 3.66 10.07 17.08
C ASP A 49 4.51 10.12 15.79
N PRO A 50 5.82 9.87 15.88
CA PRO A 50 6.68 9.82 14.70
C PRO A 50 6.32 8.65 13.75
N GLU A 51 5.66 7.60 14.25
CA GLU A 51 5.18 6.51 13.39
C GLU A 51 3.96 6.92 12.57
N ALA A 52 3.13 7.86 13.05
CA ALA A 52 1.97 8.34 12.30
C ALA A 52 2.39 8.97 10.96
N MET A 53 3.51 9.71 10.94
CA MET A 53 4.09 10.25 9.72
C MET A 53 4.54 9.15 8.75
N ASP A 54 5.18 8.10 9.25
CA ASP A 54 5.65 7.00 8.40
C ASP A 54 4.47 6.18 7.84
N ARG A 55 3.48 5.86 8.67
CA ARG A 55 2.24 5.20 8.25
C ARG A 55 1.48 6.04 7.24
N PHE A 56 1.40 7.35 7.42
CA PHE A 56 0.75 8.24 6.46
C PHE A 56 1.44 8.22 5.09
N LYS A 57 2.78 8.20 5.06
CA LYS A 57 3.54 8.05 3.82
C LYS A 57 3.27 6.70 3.15
N GLN A 58 3.29 5.62 3.92
CA GLN A 58 2.98 4.28 3.41
C GLN A 58 1.55 4.20 2.84
N LEU A 59 0.57 4.80 3.50
CA LEU A 59 -0.81 4.91 3.01
C LEU A 59 -0.89 5.66 1.67
N GLN A 60 -0.16 6.77 1.55
CA GLN A 60 -0.13 7.55 0.33
C GLN A 60 0.50 6.77 -0.83
N GLU A 61 1.65 6.14 -0.60
CA GLU A 61 2.33 5.29 -1.59
C GLU A 61 1.41 4.14 -2.05
N ALA A 62 0.81 3.42 -1.10
CA ALA A 62 -0.10 2.32 -1.40
C ALA A 62 -1.28 2.78 -2.27
N LYS A 63 -1.89 3.92 -1.96
CA LYS A 63 -2.97 4.51 -2.76
C LYS A 63 -2.49 4.86 -4.17
N GLU A 64 -1.32 5.47 -4.30
CA GLU A 64 -0.76 5.88 -5.60
C GLU A 64 -0.53 4.68 -6.52
N VAL A 65 0.07 3.61 -5.99
CA VAL A 65 0.30 2.37 -6.75
C VAL A 65 -1.01 1.68 -7.09
N LEU A 66 -1.90 1.48 -6.11
CA LEU A 66 -3.13 0.69 -6.31
C LEU A 66 -4.23 1.41 -7.08
N CYS A 67 -4.23 2.75 -7.14
CA CYS A 67 -5.19 3.51 -7.97
C CYS A 67 -4.75 3.64 -9.44
N ASN A 68 -3.47 3.45 -9.74
CA ASN A 68 -2.96 3.47 -11.11
C ASN A 68 -2.97 2.06 -11.70
N ASP A 69 -3.76 1.82 -12.75
CA ASP A 69 -3.92 0.47 -13.32
C ASP A 69 -2.61 -0.15 -13.81
N VAL A 70 -1.69 0.67 -14.32
CA VAL A 70 -0.38 0.20 -14.79
C VAL A 70 0.49 -0.20 -13.61
N GLN A 71 0.55 0.65 -12.57
CA GLN A 71 1.35 0.38 -11.38
C GLN A 71 0.77 -0.78 -10.56
N ARG A 72 -0.55 -0.85 -10.40
CA ARG A 72 -1.23 -1.97 -9.74
C ARG A 72 -0.92 -3.30 -10.42
N LYS A 73 -1.00 -3.37 -11.76
CA LYS A 73 -0.64 -4.59 -12.50
C LYS A 73 0.83 -4.98 -12.27
N ALA A 74 1.73 -4.01 -12.28
CA ALA A 74 3.15 -4.25 -12.02
C ALA A 74 3.38 -4.73 -10.57
N TYR A 75 2.65 -4.15 -9.61
CA TYR A 75 2.66 -4.54 -8.20
C TYR A 75 2.16 -5.96 -7.99
N ASP A 76 1.00 -6.30 -8.58
CA ASP A 76 0.42 -7.63 -8.52
C ASP A 76 1.35 -8.67 -9.17
N TYR A 77 2.01 -8.32 -10.28
CA TYR A 77 3.02 -9.17 -10.90
C TYR A 77 4.21 -9.41 -9.98
N TRP A 78 4.79 -8.35 -9.39
CA TRP A 78 5.89 -8.45 -8.43
C TRP A 78 5.50 -9.33 -7.22
N ARG A 79 4.31 -9.09 -6.67
CA ARG A 79 3.74 -9.81 -5.52
C ARG A 79 3.55 -11.30 -5.79
N ASN A 80 3.13 -11.67 -7.00
CA ASN A 80 2.90 -13.06 -7.40
C ASN A 80 4.19 -13.76 -7.90
N SER A 81 5.22 -13.01 -8.29
CA SER A 81 6.47 -13.56 -8.83
C SER A 81 7.43 -14.09 -7.76
N HIS A 82 7.13 -13.91 -6.46
CA HIS A 82 7.98 -14.34 -5.33
C HIS A 82 9.44 -13.82 -5.44
N ILE A 83 9.62 -12.65 -6.06
CA ILE A 83 10.93 -12.03 -6.22
C ILE A 83 11.41 -11.55 -4.84
N ALA A 84 12.61 -11.98 -4.42
CA ALA A 84 13.21 -11.58 -3.14
C ALA A 84 13.58 -10.09 -3.04
N VAL A 85 13.47 -9.35 -4.15
CA VAL A 85 13.74 -7.91 -4.21
C VAL A 85 12.51 -7.14 -3.70
N PRO A 86 12.65 -6.22 -2.72
CA PRO A 86 11.55 -5.40 -2.25
C PRO A 86 10.94 -4.53 -3.36
N TRP A 87 9.61 -4.28 -3.28
CA TRP A 87 8.87 -3.52 -4.28
C TRP A 87 9.54 -2.19 -4.66
N LYS A 88 9.93 -1.37 -3.67
CA LYS A 88 10.58 -0.07 -3.93
C LYS A 88 11.85 -0.19 -4.79
N LYS A 89 12.65 -1.23 -4.54
CA LYS A 89 13.87 -1.50 -5.33
C LYS A 89 13.53 -2.01 -6.72
N TRP A 90 12.52 -2.86 -6.84
CA TRP A 90 12.01 -3.34 -8.12
C TRP A 90 11.45 -2.20 -8.97
N GLN A 91 10.68 -1.29 -8.38
CA GLN A 91 10.14 -0.10 -9.03
C GLN A 91 11.25 0.79 -9.59
N SER A 92 12.27 1.13 -8.79
CA SER A 92 13.40 1.95 -9.25
C SER A 92 14.18 1.34 -10.42
N ILE A 93 14.24 0.01 -10.52
CA ILE A 93 14.89 -0.68 -11.64
C ILE A 93 14.07 -0.53 -12.93
N ASN A 94 12.74 -0.66 -12.83
CA ASN A 94 11.86 -0.55 -13.98
C ASN A 94 11.69 0.89 -14.47
N GLU A 95 11.67 1.87 -13.56
CA GLU A 95 11.62 3.30 -13.92
C GLU A 95 12.89 3.77 -14.63
N ARG A 96 14.07 3.27 -14.22
CA ARG A 96 15.35 3.57 -14.91
C ARG A 96 15.50 2.90 -16.27
N SER A 97 14.61 1.97 -16.59
CA SER A 97 14.60 1.24 -17.85
C SER A 97 13.62 1.82 -18.88
N GLN A 98 12.89 2.88 -18.53
CA GLN A 98 12.09 3.67 -19.46
C GLN A 98 13.00 4.76 -20.09
N PRO A 99 13.21 4.76 -21.42
CA PRO A 99 14.03 5.76 -22.11
C PRO A 99 13.41 7.16 -22.13
#